data_AF-A0A2V7GEV2-F1
#
_entry.id   AF-A0A2V7GEV2-F1
#
_cell.length_a   1.000
_cell.length_b   1.000
_cell.length_c   1.000
_cell.angle_alpha   90.00
_cell.angle_beta   90.00
_cell.angle_gamma   90.00
#
_symmetry.space_group_name_H-M   'P 1'
#
loop_
_entity.id
_entity.type
_entity.pdbx_description
1 polymer ?
#
loop_
_entity_poly.entity_id
_entity_poly.type
_entity_poly.pdbx_seq_one_letter_code
_entity_poly.pdbx_strand_id
1 'polypeptide(L)'
;MKTAGKISVIALIGAGVLVSATFLGAQGPVPVNDKPLTERWAPSEWGPNDKAGSINRITPQVVMKAIKLVKQGKTATLGKYYASDIPVFGARSWTLSIPGTPTGGPFGKNALIYHDEFVA
;
A
#
# COMPACT_ATOMS: atom_id res chain seq x y z
N MET A 1 -40.07 -56.51 23.83
CA MET A 1 -38.92 -57.03 24.60
C MET A 1 -37.64 -56.62 23.90
N LYS A 2 -36.73 -55.90 24.60
CA LYS A 2 -35.26 -55.84 24.42
C LYS A 2 -34.75 -55.43 23.01
N THR A 3 -33.84 -54.48 22.77
CA THR A 3 -32.79 -53.83 23.58
C THR A 3 -32.15 -52.71 22.74
N ALA A 4 -31.46 -51.79 23.42
CA ALA A 4 -30.85 -50.55 22.94
C ALA A 4 -29.47 -50.70 22.21
N GLY A 5 -29.04 -49.59 21.59
CA GLY A 5 -27.63 -49.22 21.30
C GLY A 5 -27.33 -49.04 19.80
N LYS A 6 -26.66 -47.98 19.30
CA LYS A 6 -25.81 -46.94 19.90
C LYS A 6 -25.79 -45.68 18.99
N ILE A 7 -25.57 -44.53 19.62
CA ILE A 7 -25.23 -43.24 19.00
C ILE A 7 -23.79 -43.29 18.46
N SER A 8 -23.53 -42.72 17.29
CA SER A 8 -22.19 -42.24 16.93
C SER A 8 -22.32 -40.89 16.20
N VAL A 9 -21.81 -39.85 16.86
CA VAL A 9 -21.63 -38.48 16.35
C VAL A 9 -20.34 -38.43 15.52
N ILE A 10 -20.20 -37.38 14.69
CA ILE A 10 -18.96 -36.76 14.15
C ILE A 10 -18.76 -36.94 12.64
N ALA A 11 -19.10 -35.89 11.87
CA ALA A 11 -18.15 -35.05 11.11
C ALA A 11 -18.88 -34.23 10.03
N LEU A 12 -19.37 -33.04 10.40
CA LEU A 12 -19.63 -31.95 9.45
C LEU A 12 -18.26 -31.45 8.95
N ILE A 13 -17.90 -31.78 7.71
CA ILE A 13 -16.72 -31.24 7.01
C ILE A 13 -17.14 -30.83 5.60
N GLY A 14 -16.75 -29.61 5.20
CA GLY A 14 -16.67 -29.19 3.80
C GLY A 14 -17.70 -28.14 3.42
N ALA A 15 -17.62 -26.92 3.94
CA ALA A 15 -16.81 -25.84 3.36
C ALA A 15 -17.32 -25.35 1.99
N GLY A 16 -18.04 -24.23 2.04
CA GLY A 16 -17.88 -23.11 1.10
C GLY A 16 -18.08 -23.41 -0.38
N VAL A 17 -19.34 -23.56 -0.82
CA VAL A 17 -19.66 -23.23 -2.21
C VAL A 17 -19.50 -21.72 -2.35
N LEU A 18 -18.42 -21.34 -3.03
CA LEU A 18 -18.11 -19.99 -3.46
C LEU A 18 -19.32 -19.33 -4.10
N VAL A 19 -19.86 -18.30 -3.44
CA VAL A 19 -20.61 -17.25 -4.14
C VAL A 19 -19.56 -16.40 -4.86
N SER A 20 -19.09 -16.89 -6.00
CA SER A 20 -18.38 -16.08 -6.98
C SER A 20 -19.36 -15.02 -7.47
N ALA A 21 -19.24 -13.81 -6.91
CA ALA A 21 -19.99 -12.65 -7.33
C ALA A 21 -19.63 -12.34 -8.79
N THR A 22 -20.50 -12.79 -9.71
CA THR A 22 -20.51 -12.33 -11.10
C THR A 22 -20.95 -10.88 -11.13
N PHE A 23 -20.04 -9.95 -10.84
CA PHE A 23 -20.16 -8.56 -11.26
C PHE A 23 -19.76 -8.45 -12.74
N LEU A 24 -20.52 -9.09 -13.62
CA LEU A 24 -20.57 -8.77 -15.05
C LEU A 24 -21.62 -7.67 -15.25
N GLY A 25 -21.41 -6.53 -14.61
CA GLY A 25 -22.07 -5.29 -15.01
C GLY A 25 -21.33 -4.76 -16.23
N ALA A 26 -22.04 -4.50 -17.32
CA ALA A 26 -21.49 -3.78 -18.46
C ALA A 26 -20.83 -2.50 -17.95
N GLN A 27 -19.50 -2.41 -18.09
CA GLN A 27 -18.81 -1.14 -17.86
C GLN A 27 -19.31 -0.18 -18.93
N GLY A 28 -20.24 0.71 -18.55
CA GLY A 28 -20.64 1.81 -19.40
C GLY A 28 -19.40 2.63 -19.81
N PRO A 29 -19.48 3.42 -20.89
CA PRO A 29 -18.35 4.23 -21.34
C PRO A 29 -17.79 5.03 -20.16
N VAL A 30 -16.50 4.82 -19.89
CA VAL A 30 -15.78 5.59 -18.86
C VAL A 30 -15.90 7.06 -19.26
N PRO A 31 -16.46 7.94 -18.42
CA PRO A 31 -16.61 9.35 -18.76
C PRO A 31 -15.21 9.95 -18.99
N VAL A 32 -14.93 10.32 -20.23
CA VAL A 32 -13.70 11.03 -20.61
C VAL A 32 -13.92 12.52 -20.33
N ASN A 33 -13.02 13.14 -19.57
CA ASN A 33 -13.05 14.57 -19.29
C ASN A 33 -11.91 15.28 -20.05
N ASP A 34 -12.21 15.77 -21.25
CA ASP A 34 -11.28 16.53 -22.08
C ASP A 34 -11.30 18.04 -21.78
N LYS A 35 -12.09 18.49 -20.78
CA LYS A 35 -12.13 19.91 -20.39
C LYS A 35 -10.74 20.50 -20.12
N PRO A 36 -9.79 19.81 -19.45
CA PRO A 36 -8.45 20.35 -19.25
C PRO A 36 -7.65 20.61 -20.55
N LEU A 37 -8.07 20.05 -21.69
CA LEU A 37 -7.44 20.34 -22.99
C LEU A 37 -7.94 21.64 -23.61
N THR A 38 -9.13 22.10 -23.22
CA THR A 38 -9.76 23.32 -23.76
C THR A 38 -9.79 24.47 -22.76
N GLU A 39 -9.81 24.15 -21.47
CA GLU A 39 -9.70 25.12 -20.39
C GLU A 39 -8.26 25.58 -20.24
N ARG A 40 -8.05 26.90 -20.14
CA ARG A 40 -6.74 27.50 -19.85
C ARG A 40 -6.40 27.37 -18.36
N TRP A 41 -6.30 26.14 -17.89
CA TRP A 41 -5.98 25.81 -16.49
C TRP A 41 -4.55 26.20 -16.10
N ALA A 42 -3.68 26.44 -17.09
CA ALA A 42 -2.34 26.98 -16.93
C ALA A 42 -2.28 28.48 -17.29
N PRO A 43 -1.48 29.30 -16.58
CA PRO A 43 -0.66 28.91 -15.42
C PRO A 43 -1.52 28.55 -14.20
N SER A 44 -0.96 27.76 -13.29
CA SER A 44 -1.69 27.38 -12.07
C SER A 44 -2.13 28.62 -11.28
N GLU A 45 -3.10 28.46 -10.37
CA GLU A 45 -3.52 29.52 -9.45
C GLU A 45 -2.36 30.11 -8.60
N TRP A 46 -1.24 29.38 -8.49
CA TRP A 46 -0.04 29.76 -7.74
C TRP A 46 0.99 30.53 -8.59
N GLY A 47 0.68 30.76 -9.86
CA GLY A 47 1.51 31.53 -10.79
C GLY A 47 2.29 30.69 -11.80
N PRO A 48 2.88 31.34 -12.81
CA PRO A 48 3.49 30.67 -13.97
C PRO A 48 4.82 29.96 -13.67
N ASN A 49 5.49 30.33 -12.58
CA ASN A 49 6.79 29.77 -12.20
C ASN A 49 6.69 28.77 -11.03
N ASP A 50 5.48 28.53 -10.52
CA ASP A 50 5.26 27.59 -9.43
C ASP A 50 5.52 26.15 -9.88
N LYS A 51 6.24 25.40 -9.04
CA LYS A 51 6.56 23.98 -9.24
C LYS A 51 6.01 23.10 -8.12
N ALA A 52 5.37 23.70 -7.11
CA ALA A 52 4.89 23.01 -5.93
C ALA A 52 3.42 22.58 -6.09
N GLY A 53 2.61 23.41 -6.74
CA GLY A 53 1.19 23.16 -7.02
C GLY A 53 0.33 23.21 -5.76
N SER A 54 -0.61 22.26 -5.67
CA SER A 54 -1.63 22.24 -4.61
C SER A 54 -1.08 22.17 -3.18
N ILE A 55 0.19 21.81 -3.00
CA ILE A 55 0.85 21.80 -1.68
C ILE A 55 0.94 23.21 -1.07
N ASN A 56 0.89 24.27 -1.89
CA ASN A 56 0.86 25.65 -1.42
C ASN A 56 -0.37 25.96 -0.53
N ARG A 57 -1.40 25.10 -0.54
CA ARG A 57 -2.53 25.16 0.41
C ARG A 57 -2.18 24.75 1.84
N ILE A 58 -1.06 24.04 2.04
CA ILE A 58 -0.60 23.60 3.36
C ILE A 58 0.17 24.75 4.02
N THR A 59 -0.57 25.65 4.65
CA THR A 59 -0.01 26.80 5.36
C THR A 59 0.27 26.47 6.84
N PRO A 60 1.07 27.29 7.57
CA PRO A 60 1.26 27.14 9.00
C PRO A 60 -0.07 27.09 9.79
N GLN A 61 -1.07 27.84 9.35
CA GLN A 61 -2.40 27.84 9.99
C GLN A 61 -3.14 26.51 9.79
N VAL A 62 -3.02 25.88 8.61
CA VAL A 62 -3.58 24.54 8.35
C VAL A 62 -2.87 23.50 9.21
N VAL A 63 -1.54 23.57 9.33
CA VAL A 63 -0.76 22.68 10.20
C VAL A 63 -1.20 22.81 11.66
N MET A 64 -1.34 24.03 12.20
CA MET A 64 -1.80 24.22 13.58
C MET A 64 -3.24 23.76 13.79
N LYS A 65 -4.12 23.87 12.77
CA LYS A 65 -5.45 23.26 12.82
C LYS A 65 -5.38 21.73 12.88
N ALA A 66 -4.50 21.10 12.09
CA ALA A 66 -4.33 19.66 12.07
C ALA A 66 -3.80 19.12 13.41
N ILE A 67 -2.84 19.80 14.04
CA ILE A 67 -2.30 19.42 15.35
C ILE A 67 -3.41 19.36 16.41
N LYS A 68 -4.38 20.27 16.37
CA LYS A 68 -5.53 20.25 17.30
C LYS A 68 -6.37 18.98 17.21
N LEU A 69 -6.27 18.19 16.13
CA LEU A 69 -6.97 16.90 15.99
C LEU A 69 -6.33 15.77 16.81
N VAL A 70 -5.07 15.92 17.22
CA VAL A 70 -4.38 14.94 18.06
C VAL A 70 -4.95 15.02 19.49
N LYS A 71 -5.80 14.07 19.87
CA LYS A 71 -6.41 14.02 21.22
C LYS A 71 -5.88 12.92 22.11
N GLN A 72 -5.60 11.75 21.54
CA GLN A 72 -5.26 10.53 22.28
C GLN A 72 -3.80 10.11 22.14
N GLY A 73 -3.01 10.83 21.32
CA GLY A 73 -1.61 10.46 21.05
C GLY A 73 -1.41 9.11 20.37
N LYS A 74 -2.47 8.52 19.79
CA LYS A 74 -2.39 7.25 19.08
C LYS A 74 -1.76 7.43 17.70
N THR A 75 -0.98 6.43 17.29
CA THR A 75 -0.33 6.37 15.98
C THR A 75 -0.79 5.12 15.21
N ALA A 76 -0.77 5.21 13.88
CA ALA A 76 -1.07 4.10 13.00
C ALA A 76 -0.16 4.16 11.77
N THR A 77 0.36 3.01 11.34
CA THR A 77 1.13 2.89 10.09
C THR A 77 0.16 2.82 8.92
N LEU A 78 0.24 3.78 7.99
CA LEU A 78 -0.62 3.84 6.81
C LEU A 78 0.00 3.21 5.55
N GLY A 79 1.32 3.00 5.54
CA GLY A 79 2.04 2.37 4.43
C GLY A 79 2.20 0.86 4.58
N LYS A 80 2.52 0.18 3.47
CA LYS A 80 3.01 -1.20 3.48
C LYS A 80 4.54 -1.21 3.64
N TYR A 81 5.07 -2.24 4.28
CA TYR A 81 6.52 -2.46 4.35
C TYR A 81 7.13 -2.72 2.97
N TYR A 82 8.39 -2.33 2.80
CA TYR A 82 9.18 -2.73 1.63
C TYR A 82 9.39 -4.24 1.64
N ALA A 83 8.74 -4.92 0.71
CA ALA A 83 8.76 -6.36 0.55
C ALA A 83 8.48 -6.71 -0.91
N SER A 84 8.91 -7.89 -1.34
CA SER A 84 8.68 -8.37 -2.71
C SER A 84 7.20 -8.52 -3.05
N ASP A 85 6.31 -8.56 -2.04
CA ASP A 85 4.86 -8.67 -2.19
C ASP A 85 4.13 -7.31 -2.21
N ILE A 86 4.86 -6.18 -2.31
CA ILE A 86 4.21 -4.87 -2.48
C ILE A 86 3.33 -4.90 -3.73
N PRO A 87 2.05 -4.51 -3.65
CA PRO A 87 1.20 -4.42 -4.82
C PRO A 87 1.73 -3.32 -5.74
N VAL A 88 2.00 -3.70 -6.98
CA VAL A 88 2.62 -2.86 -8.01
C VAL A 88 1.82 -2.94 -9.30
N PHE A 89 1.77 -1.83 -10.04
CA PHE A 89 1.03 -1.78 -11.31
C PHE A 89 1.90 -2.27 -12.47
N GLY A 90 1.36 -3.19 -13.28
CA GLY A 90 2.01 -3.68 -14.50
C GLY A 90 3.34 -4.38 -14.19
N ALA A 91 4.38 -4.07 -14.98
CA ALA A 91 5.71 -4.67 -14.87
C ALA A 91 6.62 -4.02 -13.81
N ARG A 92 6.08 -3.19 -12.91
CA ARG A 92 6.85 -2.62 -11.80
C ARG A 92 7.14 -3.73 -10.78
N SER A 93 8.26 -3.64 -10.08
CA SER A 93 8.65 -4.59 -9.04
C SER A 93 9.42 -3.89 -7.94
N TRP A 94 9.53 -4.53 -6.78
CA TRP A 94 10.50 -4.18 -5.75
C TRP A 94 11.34 -5.42 -5.45
N THR A 95 12.65 -5.33 -5.70
CA THR A 95 13.62 -6.39 -5.46
C THR A 95 14.75 -5.86 -4.60
N LEU A 96 14.98 -6.51 -3.46
CA LEU A 96 16.14 -6.32 -2.62
C LEU A 96 16.91 -7.64 -2.60
N SER A 97 18.15 -7.64 -3.09
CA SER A 97 19.01 -8.82 -3.08
C SER A 97 20.35 -8.50 -2.42
N ILE A 98 20.74 -9.34 -1.48
CA ILE A 98 22.07 -9.33 -0.89
C ILE A 98 22.90 -10.36 -1.65
N PRO A 99 23.93 -9.97 -2.41
CA PRO A 99 24.69 -10.88 -3.25
C PRO A 99 25.63 -11.81 -2.45
N GLY A 100 25.92 -11.49 -1.18
CA GLY A 100 26.81 -12.32 -0.34
C GLY A 100 26.76 -11.98 1.15
N THR A 101 27.24 -12.92 1.97
CA THR A 101 27.32 -12.75 3.43
C THR A 101 28.70 -13.16 3.99
N PRO A 102 29.50 -12.22 4.53
CA PRO A 102 29.40 -10.75 4.39
C PRO A 102 29.86 -10.30 2.99
N THR A 103 29.48 -9.10 2.56
CA THR A 103 30.05 -8.52 1.33
C THR A 103 31.34 -7.76 1.60
N GLY A 104 31.54 -7.29 2.84
CA GLY A 104 32.76 -6.60 3.23
C GLY A 104 33.15 -6.79 4.70
N GLY A 105 34.45 -6.60 4.97
CA GLY A 105 35.06 -6.69 6.29
C GLY A 105 35.61 -8.07 6.65
N PRO A 106 36.11 -8.26 7.89
CA PRO A 106 36.16 -7.26 8.96
C PRO A 106 37.20 -6.16 8.70
N PHE A 107 36.87 -4.92 9.07
CA PHE A 107 37.77 -3.76 8.99
C PHE A 107 37.99 -3.09 10.34
N GLY A 108 39.22 -2.62 10.59
CA GLY A 108 39.60 -1.86 11.79
C GLY A 108 39.55 -2.66 13.09
N LYS A 109 39.81 -1.99 14.23
CA LYS A 109 39.78 -2.60 15.57
C LYS A 109 38.36 -2.96 16.03
N ASN A 110 37.34 -2.34 15.43
CA ASN A 110 35.93 -2.56 15.73
C ASN A 110 35.32 -3.69 14.88
N ALA A 111 36.10 -4.32 14.00
CA ALA A 111 35.66 -5.43 13.14
C ALA A 111 34.35 -5.11 12.38
N LEU A 112 34.28 -3.96 11.70
CA LEU A 112 33.11 -3.60 10.90
C LEU A 112 32.90 -4.66 9.82
N ILE A 113 31.68 -5.21 9.78
CA ILE A 113 31.18 -6.14 8.77
C ILE A 113 29.90 -5.53 8.19
N TYR A 114 29.72 -5.63 6.88
CA TYR A 114 28.51 -5.16 6.21
C TYR A 114 28.09 -6.08 5.06
N HIS A 115 26.86 -5.83 4.60
CA HIS A 115 26.31 -6.35 3.35
C HIS A 115 26.10 -5.17 2.41
N ASP A 116 26.31 -5.42 1.12
CA ASP A 116 25.90 -4.55 0.03
C ASP A 116 24.58 -5.08 -0.51
N GLU A 117 23.70 -4.18 -0.93
CA GLU A 117 22.40 -4.56 -1.47
C GLU A 117 22.23 -4.05 -2.90
N PHE A 118 21.69 -4.93 -3.76
CA PHE A 118 21.07 -4.50 -5.00
C PHE A 118 19.59 -4.20 -4.74
N VAL A 119 19.17 -2.99 -5.11
CA VAL A 119 17.79 -2.50 -4.99
C VAL A 119 17.29 -2.10 -6.38
N ALA A 120 16.17 -2.68 -6.83
CA ALA A 120 15.55 -2.38 -8.12
C ALA A 120 14.02 -2.49 -8.12
#